data_AF-A0A7V4UIX5-F1
#
_entry.id   AF-A0A7V4UIX5-F1
#
_cell.length_a   1.000
_cell.length_b   1.000
_cell.length_c   1.000
_cell.angle_alpha   90.00
_cell.angle_beta   90.00
_cell.angle_gamma   90.00
#
_symmetry.space_group_name_H-M   'P 1'
#
loop_
_entity.id
_entity.type
_entity.pdbx_description
1 polymer ?
#
loop_
_entity_poly.entity_id
_entity_poly.type
_entity_poly.pdbx_seq_one_letter_code
_entity_poly.pdbx_strand_id
1 'polypeptide(L)' 'MKAKEIREKSLPEIEKIFLEKKAELCQARFDMVARQLKNNQTIKTIRKDIARLSTVIAQSKDKKVSR' A
#
# COMPACT_ATOMS: atom_id res chain seq x y z
N MET A 1 1.24 -3.95 -7.27
CA MET A 1 2.64 -4.28 -6.90
C MET A 1 2.84 -5.79 -6.80
N LYS A 2 3.98 -6.33 -7.26
CA LYS A 2 4.37 -7.73 -7.01
C LYS A 2 5.02 -7.84 -5.62
N ALA A 3 4.66 -8.87 -4.86
CA ALA A 3 5.11 -9.07 -3.48
C ALA A 3 6.64 -9.23 -3.33
N LYS A 4 7.35 -9.57 -4.42
CA LYS A 4 8.80 -9.76 -4.43
C LYS A 4 9.56 -8.43 -4.25
N GLU A 5 9.18 -7.40 -5.02
CA GLU A 5 9.80 -6.06 -4.94
C GLU A 5 9.55 -5.36 -3.61
N ILE A 6 8.46 -5.70 -2.91
CA ILE A 6 8.15 -5.12 -1.58
C ILE A 6 9.04 -5.74 -0.50
N ARG A 7 9.45 -7.01 -0.63
CA ARG A 7 10.31 -7.69 0.35
C ARG A 7 11.79 -7.34 0.22
N GLU A 8 12.22 -6.91 -0.97
CA GLU A 8 13.61 -6.51 -1.22
C GLU A 8 13.93 -5.10 -0.72
N LYS A 9 12.91 -4.27 -0.48
CA LYS A 9 13.06 -2.90 0.02
C LYS A 9 13.28 -2.83 1.52
N SER A 10 13.93 -1.75 1.97
CA SER A 10 14.18 -1.50 3.39
C SER A 10 12.89 -1.10 4.12
N LEU A 11 12.75 -1.48 5.39
CA LEU A 11 11.57 -1.14 6.23
C LEU A 11 11.14 0.34 6.18
N PRO A 12 12.05 1.33 6.33
CA PRO A 12 11.68 2.75 6.21
C PRO A 12 11.16 3.13 4.82
N GLU A 13 11.61 2.44 3.77
CA GLU A 13 11.19 2.67 2.39
C GLU A 13 9.78 2.13 2.14
N ILE A 14 9.48 0.96 2.74
CA ILE A 14 8.14 0.36 2.70
C ILE A 14 7.12 1.26 3.41
N GLU A 15 7.49 1.85 4.56
CA GLU A 15 6.62 2.80 5.27
C GLU A 15 6.36 4.08 4.48
N LYS A 16 7.38 4.62 3.78
CA LYS A 16 7.20 5.77 2.88
C LYS A 16 6.23 5.46 1.74
N ILE A 17 6.43 4.32 1.06
CA ILE A 17 5.55 3.89 -0.03
C ILE A 17 4.13 3.64 0.48
N PHE A 18 3.97 3.12 1.70
CA PHE A 18 2.67 2.93 2.32
C PHE A 18 1.93 4.26 2.55
N LEU A 19 2.64 5.30 3.00
CA LEU A 19 2.09 6.64 3.17
C LEU A 19 1.69 7.26 1.82
N GLU A 20 2.54 7.15 0.81
CA GLU A 20 2.22 7.60 -0.57
C GLU A 20 0.98 6.90 -1.11
N LYS A 21 0.86 5.57 -0.94
CA LYS A 21 -0.32 4.81 -1.39
C LYS A 21 -1.60 5.18 -0.64
N LYS A 22 -1.51 5.58 0.62
CA LYS A 22 -2.66 6.15 1.35
C LYS A 22 -3.08 7.51 0.79
N ALA A 23 -2.12 8.37 0.45
CA ALA A 23 -2.40 9.67 -0.17
C ALA A 23 -3.06 9.51 -1.55
N GLU A 24 -2.54 8.61 -2.39
CA GLU A 24 -3.16 8.24 -3.66
C GLU A 24 -4.59 7.70 -3.47
N LEU A 25 -4.84 6.88 -2.45
CA LEU A 25 -6.19 6.39 -2.15
C LEU A 25 -7.14 7.52 -1.75
N CYS A 26 -6.63 8.56 -1.08
CA CYS A 26 -7.40 9.74 -0.71
C CYS A 26 -7.79 10.53 -1.96
N GLN A 27 -6.84 10.82 -2.85
CA GLN A 27 -7.10 11.47 -4.14
C GLN A 27 -8.08 10.66 -5.00
N ALA A 28 -7.88 9.35 -5.12
CA ALA A 28 -8.79 8.49 -5.86
C ALA A 28 -10.22 8.47 -5.27
N ARG A 29 -10.36 8.63 -3.94
CA ARG A 29 -11.67 8.81 -3.29
C ARG A 29 -12.28 10.17 -3.58
N PHE A 30 -11.48 11.24 -3.58
CA PHE A 30 -11.96 12.58 -3.97
C PHE A 30 -12.45 12.59 -5.42
N ASP A 31 -11.70 12.00 -6.35
CA ASP A 31 -12.07 11.89 -7.75
C ASP A 31 -13.32 11.01 -7.95
N MET A 32 -13.50 9.99 -7.09
CA MET A 32 -14.70 9.14 -7.05
C MET A 32 -15.93 9.95 -6.64
N VAL A 33 -15.81 10.79 -5.62
CA VAL A 33 -16.89 11.67 -5.15
C VAL A 33 -17.21 12.74 -6.19
N ALA A 34 -16.19 13.26 -6.88
CA ALA A 34 -16.34 14.19 -8.00
C ALA A 34 -17.00 13.57 -9.25
N ARG A 35 -17.34 12.26 -9.22
CA ARG A 35 -17.96 11.48 -10.32
C ARG A 35 -17.21 11.52 -11.65
N GLN A 36 -15.93 11.93 -11.66
CA GLN A 36 -15.05 11.90 -12.84
C GLN A 36 -14.26 10.60 -12.96
N LEU A 37 -14.53 9.61 -12.11
CA LEU A 37 -13.72 8.41 -12.01
C LEU A 37 -13.97 7.45 -13.18
N LYS A 38 -13.10 7.51 -14.18
CA LYS A 38 -13.12 6.62 -15.36
C LYS A 38 -12.88 5.14 -15.02
N ASN A 39 -12.22 4.81 -13.90
CA ASN A 39 -11.80 3.44 -13.60
C ASN A 39 -11.87 3.09 -12.11
N ASN A 40 -12.98 2.47 -11.69
CA ASN A 40 -13.19 1.98 -10.31
C ASN A 40 -12.23 0.84 -9.91
N GLN A 41 -11.57 0.21 -10.89
CA GLN A 41 -10.63 -0.89 -10.68
C GLN A 41 -9.35 -0.44 -9.95
N THR A 42 -8.95 0.82 -10.10
CA THR A 42 -7.73 1.37 -9.48
C THR A 42 -7.84 1.43 -7.95
N ILE A 43 -9.02 1.74 -7.41
CA ILE A 43 -9.25 1.75 -5.96
C ILE A 43 -9.06 0.33 -5.37
N LYS A 44 -9.54 -0.70 -6.09
CA LYS A 44 -9.36 -2.10 -5.68
C LYS A 44 -7.88 -2.51 -5.71
N THR A 45 -7.11 -2.10 -6.71
CA THR A 45 -5.68 -2.42 -6.79
C THR A 45 -4.87 -1.70 -5.71
N ILE A 46 -5.13 -0.40 -5.49
CA ILE A 46 -4.48 0.39 -4.43
C ILE A 46 -4.76 -0.21 -3.05
N ARG A 47 -6.00 -0.61 -2.76
CA ARG A 47 -6.35 -1.29 -1.49
C ARG A 47 -5.58 -2.61 -1.30
N LYS A 48 -5.44 -3.42 -2.36
CA LYS A 48 -4.68 -4.68 -2.32
C LYS A 48 -3.19 -4.42 -2.11
N ASP A 49 -2.64 -3.37 -2.71
CA ASP A 49 -1.23 -3.02 -2.54
C ASP A 49 -0.94 -2.49 -1.13
N ILE A 50 -1.82 -1.67 -0.55
CA ILE A 50 -1.74 -1.24 0.87
C ILE A 50 -1.76 -2.45 1.82
N ALA A 51 -2.65 -3.42 1.60
CA ALA A 51 -2.73 -4.62 2.41
C ALA A 51 -1.43 -5.42 2.35
N ARG A 52 -0.87 -5.62 1.15
CA ARG A 52 0.41 -6.32 0.97
C ARG A 52 1.57 -5.63 1.67
N LEU A 53 1.66 -4.29 1.57
CA LEU A 53 2.67 -3.50 2.28
C LEU A 53 2.56 -3.66 3.79
N SER A 54 1.34 -3.55 4.33
CA SER A 54 1.07 -3.76 5.76
C SER A 54 1.47 -5.15 6.25
N THR A 55 1.18 -6.20 5.47
CA THR A 55 1.56 -7.57 5.84
C THR A 55 3.08 -7.77 5.89
N VAL A 56 3.83 -7.17 4.96
CA VAL A 56 5.29 -7.27 4.93
C VAL A 56 5.93 -6.54 6.12
N ILE A 57 5.39 -5.37 6.49
CA ILE A 57 5.80 -4.65 7.70
C ILE A 57 5.56 -5.51 8.94
N ALA A 58 4.37 -6.13 9.07
CA ALA A 58 4.04 -7.01 10.19
C ALA A 58 4.98 -8.22 10.27
N GLN A 59 5.19 -8.94 9.15
CA GLN A 59 6.11 -10.08 9.07
C GLN A 59 7.55 -9.72 9.50
N SER A 60 7.98 -8.49 9.20
CA SER A 60 9.31 -8.02 9.56
C SER A 60 9.43 -7.64 11.04
N LYS A 61 8.32 -7.18 11.65
CA LYS A 61 8.24 -6.92 13.10
C LYS A 61 8.17 -8.22 13.90
N ASP A 62 7.36 -9.19 13.48
CA ASP A 62 7.27 -10.51 14.15
C ASP A 62 8.63 -11.23 14.18
N LYS A 63 9.42 -11.15 13.11
CA LYS A 63 10.79 -11.72 13.07
C LYS A 63 11.76 -11.09 14.07
N LYS A 64 11.53 -9.84 14.51
CA LYS A 64 12.36 -9.17 15.52
C LYS A 64 11.97 -9.54 16.95
N VAL A 65 10.72 -9.95 17.19
CA VAL A 65 10.22 -10.29 18.54
C VAL A 65 10.56 -11.74 18.93
N SER A 66 10.85 -12.60 17.95
CA SER A 66 11.25 -14.00 18.15
C SER A 66 12.76 -14.20 18.37
N ARG A 67 13.55 -13.14 18.57
CA ARG A 67 14.98 -13.18 18.92
C ARG A 67 15.21 -12.47 20.24
#